data_AF-A0A7V1CX47-F1
#
_entry.id   AF-A0A7V1CX47-F1
#
_cell.length_a   1.000
_cell.length_b   1.000
_cell.length_c   1.000
_cell.angle_alpha   90.00
_cell.angle_beta   90.00
_cell.angle_gamma   90.00
#
_symmetry.space_group_name_H-M   'P 1'
#
loop_
_entity.id
_entity.type
_entity.pdbx_description
1 polymer ?
#
loop_
_entity_poly.entity_id
_entity_poly.type
_entity_poly.pdbx_seq_one_letter_code
_entity_poly.pdbx_strand_id
1 'polypeptide(L)'
;MKYITWSLLLLYSVCSYSSNSFTDDLVNAANDRTTQNVRYDGAYHRIAYPNGDVPDNIGVCTDVIIRSYTQTTSRYEFQLELKAI
;
A
#
# COMPACT_ATOMS: atom_id res chain seq x y z
N MET A 1 -48.54 -8.20 -12.39
CA MET A 1 -47.37 -8.72 -11.62
C MET A 1 -46.06 -8.70 -12.42
N LYS A 2 -45.86 -7.78 -13.38
CA LYS A 2 -44.63 -7.68 -14.20
C LYS A 2 -43.71 -6.52 -13.79
N TYR A 3 -44.25 -5.54 -13.07
CA TYR A 3 -43.58 -4.29 -12.68
C TYR A 3 -42.83 -4.42 -11.34
N ILE A 4 -43.24 -5.38 -10.49
CA ILE A 4 -42.57 -5.70 -9.22
C ILE A 4 -41.21 -6.35 -9.47
N THR A 5 -41.11 -7.24 -10.46
CA THR A 5 -39.83 -7.85 -10.84
C THR A 5 -38.87 -6.84 -11.47
N TRP A 6 -39.39 -5.86 -12.23
CA TRP A 6 -38.59 -4.75 -12.77
C TRP A 6 -38.15 -3.74 -11.70
N SER A 7 -39.00 -3.47 -10.70
CA SER A 7 -38.66 -2.63 -9.55
C SER A 7 -37.55 -3.25 -8.68
N LEU A 8 -37.61 -4.55 -8.44
CA LEU A 8 -36.59 -5.29 -7.68
C LEU A 8 -35.22 -5.32 -8.40
N LEU A 9 -35.23 -5.38 -9.74
CA LEU A 9 -34.02 -5.34 -10.57
C LEU A 9 -33.36 -3.96 -10.56
N LEU A 10 -34.15 -2.89 -10.47
CA LEU A 10 -33.69 -1.50 -10.45
C LEU A 10 -33.04 -1.12 -9.10
N LEU A 11 -33.52 -1.72 -8.01
CA LEU A 11 -32.92 -1.60 -6.66
C LEU A 11 -31.54 -2.28 -6.53
N TYR A 12 -31.26 -3.32 -7.33
CA TYR A 12 -29.97 -4.01 -7.28
C TYR A 12 -28.81 -3.18 -7.89
N SER A 13 -29.11 -2.26 -8.80
CA SER A 13 -28.12 -1.45 -9.51
C SER A 13 -27.58 -0.27 -8.70
N VAL A 14 -28.32 0.23 -7.72
CA VAL A 14 -27.95 1.45 -6.96
C VAL A 14 -26.95 1.21 -5.82
N CYS A 15 -26.55 -0.04 -5.56
CA CYS A 15 -25.58 -0.41 -4.53
C CYS A 15 -24.25 -0.86 -5.14
N SER A 16 -23.60 0.00 -5.92
CA SER A 16 -22.18 -0.19 -6.27
C SER A 16 -21.31 0.63 -5.32
N TYR A 17 -20.71 -0.04 -4.32
CA TYR A 17 -19.70 0.58 -3.44
C TYR A 17 -18.38 0.73 -4.22
N SER A 18 -17.86 1.95 -4.31
CA SER A 18 -16.51 2.22 -4.83
C SER A 18 -15.53 2.26 -3.67
N SER A 19 -14.88 1.14 -3.34
CA SER A 19 -13.79 1.10 -2.36
C SER A 19 -12.48 1.55 -3.01
N ASN A 20 -11.71 2.41 -2.31
CA ASN A 20 -10.37 2.80 -2.76
C ASN A 20 -9.38 1.68 -2.41
N SER A 21 -9.22 0.71 -3.32
CA SER A 21 -8.39 -0.48 -3.08
C SER A 21 -6.96 -0.14 -2.67
N PHE A 22 -6.37 0.89 -3.27
CA PHE A 22 -5.01 1.32 -2.94
C PHE A 22 -4.84 1.73 -1.46
N THR A 23 -5.76 2.54 -0.93
CA THR A 23 -5.69 3.01 0.45
C THR A 23 -5.83 1.84 1.42
N ASP A 24 -6.76 0.93 1.13
CA ASP A 24 -6.97 -0.28 1.93
C ASP A 24 -5.73 -1.17 1.91
N ASP A 25 -5.13 -1.38 0.73
CA ASP A 25 -3.89 -2.14 0.57
C ASP A 25 -2.72 -1.50 1.33
N LEU A 26 -2.62 -0.17 1.32
CA LEU A 26 -1.55 0.57 1.99
C LEU A 26 -1.66 0.47 3.51
N VAL A 27 -2.88 0.65 4.03
CA VAL A 27 -3.15 0.51 5.47
C VAL A 27 -2.89 -0.92 5.93
N ASN A 28 -3.31 -1.92 5.15
CA ASN A 28 -3.06 -3.32 5.46
C ASN A 28 -1.55 -3.64 5.45
N ALA A 29 -0.81 -3.16 4.44
CA ALA A 29 0.65 -3.31 4.39
C ALA A 29 1.32 -2.66 5.60
N ALA A 30 0.91 -1.44 5.98
CA ALA A 30 1.45 -0.74 7.15
C ALA A 30 1.18 -1.50 8.45
N ASN A 31 -0.04 -2.02 8.63
CA ASN A 31 -0.40 -2.85 9.77
C ASN A 31 0.46 -4.12 9.81
N ASP A 32 0.63 -4.81 8.68
CA ASP A 32 1.46 -6.01 8.60
C ASP A 32 2.92 -5.71 9.00
N ARG A 33 3.46 -4.53 8.63
CA ARG A 33 4.82 -4.14 9.06
C ARG A 33 4.95 -4.00 10.58
N THR A 34 3.91 -3.60 11.30
CA THR A 34 3.96 -3.47 12.77
C THR A 34 4.12 -4.82 13.47
N THR A 35 3.79 -5.92 12.79
CA THR A 35 3.95 -7.28 13.33
C THR A 35 5.38 -7.82 13.18
N GLN A 36 6.22 -7.15 12.38
CA GLN A 36 7.58 -7.60 12.12
C GLN A 36 8.53 -7.20 13.26
N ASN A 37 9.42 -8.12 13.63
CA ASN A 37 10.46 -7.85 14.61
C ASN A 37 11.64 -7.13 13.95
N VAL A 38 11.62 -5.80 14.01
CA VAL A 38 12.65 -4.92 13.44
C VAL A 38 13.31 -4.13 14.56
N ARG A 39 14.64 -4.06 14.55
CA ARG A 39 15.40 -3.25 15.51
C ARG A 39 15.59 -1.83 14.97
N TYR A 40 15.34 -0.83 15.80
CA TYR A 40 15.63 0.56 15.43
C TYR A 40 17.14 0.77 15.21
N ASP A 41 17.53 1.22 14.02
CA ASP A 41 18.92 1.54 13.68
C ASP A 41 18.98 2.82 12.82
N GLY A 42 19.49 3.91 13.39
CA GLY A 42 19.67 5.19 12.70
C GLY A 42 21.04 5.36 12.04
N ALA A 43 21.87 4.31 11.99
CA ALA A 43 23.17 4.38 11.33
C ALA A 43 23.02 4.45 9.80
N TYR A 44 24.03 5.03 9.14
CA TYR A 44 24.09 5.04 7.68
C TYR A 44 24.51 3.67 7.14
N HIS A 45 23.71 3.14 6.22
CA HIS A 45 23.97 1.87 5.55
C HIS A 45 24.26 2.09 4.06
N ARG A 46 25.25 1.37 3.53
CA ARG A 46 25.51 1.35 2.09
C ARG A 46 24.55 0.37 1.44
N ILE A 47 23.73 0.85 0.52
CA ILE A 47 22.82 0.03 -0.29
C ILE A 47 23.28 0.03 -1.75
N ALA A 48 22.88 -1.01 -2.49
CA ALA A 48 23.09 -1.04 -3.93
C ALA A 48 22.27 0.05 -4.62
N TYR A 49 22.78 0.60 -5.72
CA TYR A 49 22.01 1.49 -6.57
C TYR A 49 22.00 0.94 -8.00
N PRO A 50 20.85 0.94 -8.70
CA PRO A 50 19.50 1.26 -8.20
C PRO A 50 18.86 0.11 -7.39
N ASN A 51 17.75 0.39 -6.71
CA ASN A 51 16.88 -0.59 -6.04
C ASN A 51 17.46 -1.34 -4.83
N GLY A 52 18.56 -0.88 -4.24
CA GLY A 52 19.00 -1.39 -2.95
C GLY A 52 18.00 -1.09 -1.84
N ASP A 53 18.09 -1.87 -0.78
CA ASP A 53 17.29 -1.74 0.43
C ASP A 53 18.19 -1.94 1.64
N VAL A 54 17.72 -1.46 2.79
CA VAL A 54 18.36 -1.77 4.07
C VAL A 54 18.01 -3.21 4.50
N PRO A 55 18.86 -3.87 5.30
CA PRO A 55 18.57 -5.20 5.83
C PRO A 55 17.22 -5.27 6.55
N ASP A 56 16.49 -6.39 6.39
CA ASP A 56 15.11 -6.52 6.89
C ASP A 56 14.93 -6.50 8.40
N ASN A 57 16.01 -6.79 9.14
CA ASN A 57 16.00 -6.84 10.60
C ASN A 57 16.28 -5.47 11.26
N ILE A 58 16.52 -4.43 10.47
CA ILE A 58 16.73 -3.07 10.95
C ILE A 58 15.84 -2.06 10.22
N GLY A 59 15.58 -0.93 10.88
CA GLY A 59 14.87 0.17 10.24
C GLY A 59 14.60 1.34 11.15
N VAL A 60 13.99 2.38 10.60
CA VAL A 60 13.55 3.59 11.30
C VAL A 60 12.05 3.82 11.10
N CYS A 61 11.48 4.81 11.78
CA CYS A 61 10.04 5.11 11.70
C CYS A 61 9.55 5.36 10.28
N THR A 62 10.35 6.01 9.43
CA THR A 62 10.05 6.26 8.01
C THR A 62 9.94 4.97 7.19
N ASP A 63 10.64 3.90 7.57
CA ASP A 63 10.65 2.66 6.79
C ASP A 63 9.29 1.96 6.81
N VAL A 64 8.46 2.22 7.82
CA VAL A 64 7.07 1.76 7.82
C VAL A 64 6.34 2.31 6.60
N ILE A 65 6.47 3.61 6.33
CA ILE A 65 5.79 4.26 5.21
C ILE A 65 6.42 3.80 3.89
N ILE A 66 7.74 3.95 3.73
CA ILE A 66 8.43 3.61 2.47
C ILE A 66 8.17 2.15 2.09
N ARG A 67 8.34 1.21 3.03
CA ARG A 67 8.20 -0.21 2.71
C ARG A 67 6.75 -0.61 2.46
N SER A 68 5.79 0.01 3.12
CA SER A 68 4.36 -0.21 2.82
C SER A 68 4.01 0.27 1.41
N TYR A 69 4.47 1.47 1.03
CA TYR A 69 4.31 1.97 -0.35
C TYR A 69 4.94 1.06 -1.39
N THR A 70 6.15 0.54 -1.14
CA THR A 70 6.79 -0.39 -2.08
C THR A 70 6.13 -1.76 -2.16
N GLN A 71 5.37 -2.15 -1.14
CA GLN A 71 4.62 -3.41 -1.12
C GLN A 71 3.31 -3.30 -1.90
N THR A 72 2.65 -2.13 -1.84
CA THR A 72 1.39 -1.88 -2.56
C THR A 72 1.58 -1.42 -3.99
N THR A 73 2.62 -0.64 -4.26
CA THR A 73 2.90 -0.04 -5.56
C THR A 73 4.10 -0.70 -6.21
N SER A 74 4.06 -0.84 -7.53
CA SER A 74 5.22 -1.32 -8.30
C SER A 74 6.43 -0.42 -8.03
N ARG A 75 7.52 -0.98 -7.48
CA ARG A 75 8.73 -0.28 -6.98
C ARG A 75 9.35 0.73 -7.99
N TYR A 76 9.01 0.61 -9.26
CA TYR A 76 9.42 1.51 -10.35
C TYR A 76 8.68 2.86 -10.33
N GLU A 77 7.43 2.90 -9.86
CA GLU A 77 6.59 4.12 -9.85
C GLU A 77 7.03 5.08 -8.73
N PHE A 78 7.41 4.56 -7.57
CA PHE A 78 7.96 5.36 -6.46
C PHE A 78 9.30 6.04 -6.82
N GLN A 79 10.15 5.38 -7.62
CA GLN A 79 11.40 5.98 -8.09
C GLN A 79 11.18 7.09 -9.13
N LEU A 80 10.06 7.07 -9.85
CA LEU A 80 9.71 8.11 -10.83
C LEU A 80 9.18 9.37 -10.12
N GLU A 81 8.38 9.21 -9.08
CA GLU A 81 7.92 10.31 -8.21
C GLU A 81 9.11 11.05 -7.55
N LEU A 82 10.13 10.32 -7.10
CA LEU A 82 11.34 10.90 -6.50
C LEU A 82 12.31 11.54 -7.51
N LYS A 83 12.21 11.21 -8.81
CA LYS A 83 12.96 11.88 -9.88
C LYS A 83 12.29 13.17 -10.37
N ALA A 84 11.03 13.40 -9.99
CA ALA A 84 10.25 14.58 -10.36
C ALA A 84 10.36 15.74 -9.36
N ILE A 85 11.13 15.55 -8.28
CA ILE A 85 11.50 16.56 -7.27
C ILE A 85 12.98 16.90 -7.44
#